data_AF-A0A9X0CYA1-F1
#
_entry.id   AF-A0A9X0CYA1-F1
#
_cell.length_a   1.000
_cell.length_b   1.000
_cell.length_c   1.000
_cell.angle_alpha   90.00
_cell.angle_beta   90.00
_cell.angle_gamma   90.00
#
_symmetry.space_group_name_H-M   'P 1'
#
loop_
_entity.id
_entity.type
_entity.pdbx_description
1 polymer ?
#
loop_
_entity_poly.entity_id
_entity_poly.type
_entity_poly.pdbx_seq_one_letter_code
_entity_poly.pdbx_strand_id
1 'polypeptide(L)'
;MGTFTFSVGEIGTPPITQEKLKYVLKQPNGDTKWKINVAKKDMVFMIKLVLPEGLTCDHCVMQWWWKTGNSWGCDGPNDCGIGKGKQETFVNCADIRIIK
;
A
#
# COMPACT_ATOMS: atom_id res chain seq x y z
N MET A 1 1.96 9.98 -11.87
CA MET A 1 2.47 9.68 -10.51
C MET A 1 1.37 9.05 -9.69
N GLY A 2 1.73 8.14 -8.78
CA GLY A 2 0.79 7.23 -8.12
C GLY A 2 0.80 7.34 -6.60
N THR A 3 0.24 6.33 -5.95
CA THR A 3 0.18 6.26 -4.49
C THR A 3 0.69 4.91 -4.00
N PHE A 4 1.42 4.93 -2.88
CA PHE A 4 1.69 3.72 -2.10
C PHE A 4 0.64 3.57 -0.99
N THR A 5 0.22 2.33 -0.77
CA THR A 5 -0.56 1.91 0.39
C THR A 5 0.12 0.70 1.02
N PHE A 6 -0.03 0.58 2.34
CA PHE A 6 0.59 -0.48 3.10
C PHE A 6 -0.46 -1.19 3.94
N SER A 7 -0.38 -2.51 4.02
CA SER A 7 -1.32 -3.30 4.81
C SER A 7 -0.61 -4.47 5.47
N VAL A 8 -1.06 -4.83 6.66
CA VAL A 8 -0.55 -5.99 7.40
C VAL A 8 -1.68 -6.98 7.61
N GLY A 9 -1.32 -8.25 7.57
CA GLY A 9 -2.22 -9.35 7.88
C GLY A 9 -1.46 -10.51 8.48
N GLU A 10 -2.04 -11.15 9.49
CA GLU A 10 -1.53 -12.42 9.98
C GLU A 10 -1.85 -13.52 8.97
N ILE A 11 -0.88 -14.39 8.68
CA ILE A 11 -1.07 -15.44 7.67
C ILE A 11 -2.06 -16.50 8.14
N GLY A 12 -2.02 -16.86 9.43
CA GLY A 12 -2.79 -17.96 10.00
C GLY A 12 -2.52 -19.26 9.26
N THR A 13 -3.58 -19.92 8.77
CA THR A 13 -3.47 -21.03 7.82
C THR A 13 -3.10 -20.51 6.43
N PRO A 14 -1.93 -20.83 5.86
CA PRO A 14 -1.55 -20.38 4.52
C PRO A 14 -2.57 -20.81 3.45
N PRO A 15 -2.66 -20.09 2.31
CA PRO A 15 -1.85 -18.93 1.95
C PRO A 15 -2.33 -17.62 2.58
N ILE A 16 -1.52 -16.57 2.47
CA ILE A 16 -1.99 -15.20 2.67
C ILE A 16 -3.00 -14.84 1.54
N THR A 17 -4.04 -14.07 1.88
CA THR A 17 -5.03 -13.57 0.90
C THR A 17 -5.27 -12.08 1.12
N GLN A 18 -5.89 -11.39 0.15
CA GLN A 18 -6.13 -9.95 0.27
C GLN A 18 -7.06 -9.61 1.44
N GLU A 19 -8.01 -10.50 1.75
CA GLU A 19 -8.97 -10.34 2.86
C GLU A 19 -8.28 -10.42 4.23
N LYS A 20 -7.15 -11.14 4.32
CA LYS A 20 -6.34 -11.24 5.53
C LYS A 20 -5.49 -9.99 5.79
N LEU A 21 -5.17 -9.22 4.76
CA LEU A 21 -4.43 -7.94 4.83
C LEU A 21 -5.33 -6.79 5.32
N LYS A 22 -5.99 -7.01 6.46
CA LYS A 22 -7.04 -6.14 6.99
C LYS A 22 -6.52 -4.88 7.70
N TYR A 23 -5.26 -4.87 8.13
CA TYR A 23 -4.69 -3.74 8.85
C TYR A 23 -4.04 -2.75 7.89
N VAL A 24 -4.83 -1.81 7.35
CA VAL A 24 -4.29 -0.71 6.55
C VAL A 24 -3.47 0.22 7.43
N LEU A 25 -2.17 0.34 7.13
CA LEU A 25 -1.25 1.15 7.92
C LEU A 25 -1.42 2.63 7.60
N LYS A 26 -1.28 3.46 8.63
CA LYS A 26 -1.34 4.92 8.53
C LYS A 26 0.05 5.52 8.61
N GLN A 27 0.25 6.64 7.94
CA GLN A 27 1.38 7.53 8.19
C GLN A 27 1.20 8.25 9.54
N PRO A 28 2.25 8.84 10.12
CA PRO A 28 2.16 9.62 11.36
C PRO A 28 1.16 10.78 11.30
N ASN A 29 0.89 11.31 10.11
CA ASN A 29 -0.11 12.35 9.88
C ASN A 29 -1.56 11.81 9.78
N GLY A 30 -1.77 10.50 9.90
CA GLY A 30 -3.06 9.83 9.81
C GLY A 30 -3.45 9.32 8.42
N ASP A 31 -2.73 9.70 7.35
CA ASP A 31 -3.06 9.32 5.98
C ASP A 31 -2.71 7.86 5.66
N THR A 32 -3.57 7.17 4.92
CA THR A 32 -3.33 5.78 4.46
C THR A 32 -2.66 5.69 3.09
N LYS A 33 -2.63 6.80 2.33
CA LYS A 33 -2.05 6.87 0.99
C LYS A 33 -0.83 7.77 0.99
N TRP A 34 0.34 7.20 0.70
CA TRP A 34 1.56 7.97 0.51
C TRP A 34 1.65 8.42 -0.95
N LYS A 35 1.57 9.72 -1.20
CA LYS A 35 1.58 10.29 -2.56
C LYS A 35 3.03 10.45 -3.04
N ILE A 36 3.31 9.92 -4.23
CA ILE A 36 4.61 10.13 -4.87
C ILE A 36 4.60 11.53 -5.48
N ASN A 37 5.30 12.48 -4.86
CA ASN A 37 5.33 13.89 -5.26
C ASN A 37 6.60 14.31 -6.02
N VAL A 38 7.46 13.35 -6.38
CA VAL A 38 8.73 13.62 -7.07
C VAL A 38 8.76 12.97 -8.45
N ALA A 39 9.36 13.69 -9.42
CA ALA A 39 9.57 13.22 -10.78
C ALA A 39 10.95 12.56 -10.98
N LYS A 40 11.75 12.40 -9.93
CA LYS A 40 13.09 11.82 -10.01
C LYS A 40 13.00 10.29 -10.14
N LYS A 41 13.78 9.74 -11.08
CA LYS A 41 14.00 8.30 -11.24
C LYS A 41 14.97 7.81 -10.15
N ASP A 42 14.82 6.53 -9.79
CA ASP A 42 15.76 5.77 -8.94
C ASP A 42 16.01 6.36 -7.54
N MET A 43 14.92 6.70 -6.85
CA MET A 43 14.96 7.23 -5.49
C MET A 43 14.53 6.17 -4.47
N VAL A 44 15.18 6.16 -3.31
CA VAL A 44 14.74 5.41 -2.13
C VAL A 44 13.75 6.25 -1.34
N PHE A 45 12.55 5.70 -1.11
CA PHE A 45 11.52 6.35 -0.29
C PHE A 45 11.55 5.78 1.14
N MET A 46 11.95 6.60 2.10
CA MET A 46 11.87 6.26 3.52
C MET A 46 10.49 6.64 4.07
N ILE A 47 9.63 5.65 4.29
CA ILE A 47 8.22 5.85 4.67
C ILE A 47 8.02 5.39 6.11
N LYS A 48 7.59 6.30 6.97
CA LYS A 48 7.19 5.97 8.35
C LYS A 48 5.73 5.56 8.36
N LEU A 49 5.46 4.43 9.02
CA LEU A 49 4.12 3.88 9.20
C LEU A 49 3.90 3.60 10.68
N VAL A 50 2.64 3.69 11.09
CA VAL A 50 2.19 3.41 12.45
C VAL A 50 1.57 2.02 12.46
N LEU A 51 2.13 1.11 13.25
CA LEU A 51 1.55 -0.19 13.49
C LEU A 51 0.26 -0.04 14.32
N PRO A 52 -0.77 -0.87 14.10
CA PRO A 52 -1.96 -0.86 14.93
C PRO A 52 -1.62 -1.16 16.39
N GLU A 53 -2.25 -0.43 17.30
CA GLU A 53 -2.04 -0.63 18.73
C GLU A 53 -2.42 -2.05 19.15
N GLY A 54 -1.54 -2.69 19.93
CA GLY A 54 -1.75 -4.05 20.43
C GLY A 54 -1.65 -5.16 19.38
N LEU A 55 -1.33 -4.86 18.12
CA LEU A 55 -1.08 -5.90 17.12
C LEU A 55 0.23 -6.60 17.43
N THR A 56 0.16 -7.92 17.63
CA THR A 56 1.31 -8.82 17.72
C THR A 56 1.05 -10.02 16.82
N CYS A 57 2.07 -10.55 16.17
CA CYS A 57 1.94 -11.74 15.33
C CYS A 57 3.30 -12.39 15.08
N ASP A 58 3.31 -13.73 15.05
CA ASP A 58 4.52 -14.50 14.79
C ASP A 58 4.82 -14.64 13.29
N HIS A 59 3.77 -14.76 12.46
CA HIS A 59 3.86 -14.86 11.00
C HIS A 59 2.86 -13.89 10.34
N CYS A 60 3.31 -12.67 10.09
CA CYS A 60 2.55 -11.67 9.36
C CYS A 60 3.16 -11.41 7.99
N VAL A 61 2.33 -10.93 7.08
CA VAL A 61 2.75 -10.37 5.81
C VAL A 61 2.45 -8.87 5.82
N MET A 62 3.46 -8.07 5.50
CA MET A 62 3.28 -6.67 5.13
C MET A 62 3.23 -6.57 3.60
N GLN A 63 2.11 -6.09 3.08
CA GLN A 63 1.94 -5.78 1.66
C GLN A 63 2.25 -4.29 1.42
N TRP A 64 3.15 -4.03 0.49
CA TRP A 64 3.27 -2.76 -0.19
C TRP A 64 2.51 -2.84 -1.53
N TRP A 65 1.64 -1.87 -1.76
CA TRP A 65 0.92 -1.74 -3.02
C TRP A 65 1.16 -0.35 -3.61
N TRP A 66 1.73 -0.33 -4.80
CA TRP A 66 1.85 0.88 -5.61
C TRP A 66 0.84 0.86 -6.75
N LYS A 67 -0.15 1.74 -6.67
CA LYS A 67 -1.01 2.08 -7.82
C LYS A 67 -0.34 3.22 -8.58
N THR A 68 0.03 3.00 -9.84
CA THR A 68 0.63 4.05 -10.69
C THR A 68 -0.41 5.11 -11.06
N GLY A 69 -0.01 6.08 -11.87
CA GLY A 69 -0.89 7.18 -12.27
C GLY A 69 -0.35 7.90 -13.49
N ASN A 70 0.08 7.13 -14.48
CA ASN A 70 0.68 7.62 -15.72
C ASN A 70 -0.11 7.17 -16.96
N SER A 71 -1.10 6.29 -16.81
CA SER A 71 -2.00 5.92 -17.90
C SER A 71 -3.20 6.85 -17.94
N TRP A 72 -3.71 7.16 -19.13
CA TRP A 72 -4.98 7.88 -19.30
C TRP A 72 -6.16 6.93 -19.15
N GLY A 73 -7.21 7.37 -18.48
CA GLY A 73 -8.45 6.61 -18.34
C GLY A 73 -9.58 7.51 -17.88
N CYS A 74 -10.71 6.89 -17.52
CA CYS A 74 -11.89 7.58 -17.03
C CYS A 74 -12.38 6.93 -15.74
N ASP A 75 -12.67 7.74 -14.72
CA ASP A 75 -13.39 7.30 -13.52
C ASP A 75 -14.91 7.40 -13.72
N GLY A 76 -15.36 8.16 -14.72
CA GLY A 76 -16.76 8.30 -15.13
C GLY A 76 -16.90 8.97 -16.51
N PRO A 77 -18.12 9.10 -17.05
CA PRO A 77 -18.36 9.52 -18.45
C PRO A 77 -17.73 10.85 -18.85
N ASN A 78 -17.67 11.82 -17.94
CA ASN A 78 -17.08 13.16 -18.16
C ASN A 78 -15.87 13.40 -17.25
N ASP A 79 -15.29 12.34 -16.68
CA ASP A 79 -14.19 12.44 -15.74
C ASP A 79 -13.02 11.56 -16.20
N CYS A 80 -12.31 12.09 -17.19
CA CYS A 80 -11.20 11.40 -17.84
C CYS A 80 -9.90 12.21 -17.75
N GLY A 81 -8.77 11.50 -17.68
CA GLY A 81 -7.47 12.13 -17.49
C GLY A 81 -6.37 11.13 -17.15
N ILE A 82 -5.16 11.66 -17.02
CA ILE A 82 -3.99 10.88 -16.57
C ILE A 82 -4.20 10.48 -15.11
N GLY A 83 -3.98 9.20 -14.80
CA GLY A 83 -4.12 8.62 -13.47
C GLY A 83 -5.53 8.13 -13.12
N LYS A 84 -6.49 8.28 -14.03
CA LYS A 84 -7.87 7.84 -13.86
C LYS A 84 -8.13 6.45 -14.43
N GLY A 85 -9.19 5.80 -13.98
CA GLY A 85 -9.54 4.46 -14.38
C GLY A 85 -8.52 3.40 -13.92
N LYS A 86 -8.34 2.36 -14.75
CA LYS A 86 -7.38 1.29 -14.47
C LYS A 86 -5.96 1.82 -14.64
N GLN A 87 -5.14 1.57 -13.62
CA GLN A 87 -3.73 1.92 -13.60
C GLN A 87 -2.92 0.64 -13.35
N GLU A 88 -1.70 0.61 -13.85
CA GLU A 88 -0.75 -0.44 -13.50
C GLU A 88 -0.53 -0.47 -11.98
N THR A 89 -0.33 -1.67 -11.45
CA THR A 89 -0.09 -1.88 -10.03
C THR A 89 1.12 -2.76 -9.81
N PHE A 90 2.00 -2.32 -8.92
CA PHE A 90 3.09 -3.14 -8.40
C PHE A 90 2.75 -3.52 -6.97
N VAL A 91 2.93 -4.80 -6.65
CA VAL A 91 2.63 -5.34 -5.32
C VAL A 91 3.85 -6.12 -4.85
N ASN A 92 4.24 -5.91 -3.60
CA ASN A 92 5.27 -6.69 -2.95
C ASN A 92 4.82 -7.05 -1.54
N CYS A 93 5.29 -8.19 -1.06
CA CYS A 93 4.99 -8.72 0.26
C CYS A 93 6.31 -9.00 0.98
N ALA A 94 6.34 -8.71 2.28
CA ALA A 94 7.43 -9.04 3.17
C ALA A 94 6.90 -9.81 4.37
N ASP A 95 7.54 -10.93 4.71
CA ASP A 95 7.26 -11.69 5.92
C ASP A 95 7.87 -10.98 7.12
N ILE A 96 7.06 -10.73 8.15
CA ILE A 96 7.44 -9.99 9.34
C ILE A 96 6.89 -10.65 10.61
N ARG A 97 7.54 -10.36 11.74
CA ARG A 97 7.06 -10.64 13.08
C ARG A 97 6.85 -9.33 13.83
N ILE A 98 5.73 -9.19 14.54
CA ILE A 98 5.44 -8.03 15.39
C ILE A 98 5.39 -8.50 16.84
N ILE A 99 6.32 -8.01 17.65
CA ILE A 99 6.42 -8.27 19.08
C ILE A 99 6.10 -7.00 19.88
N LYS A 100 5.78 -7.17 21.16
CA LYS A 100 5.56 -6.05 22.09
C LYS A 100 6.83 -5.28 22.38
#